data_AF-A0A521F434-F1
#
_entry.id   AF-A0A521F434-F1
#
_cell.length_a   1.000
_cell.length_b   1.000
_cell.length_c   1.000
_cell.angle_alpha   90.00
_cell.angle_beta   90.00
_cell.angle_gamma   90.00
#
_symmetry.space_group_name_H-M   'P 1'
#
loop_
_entity.id
_entity.type
_entity.pdbx_description
1 polymer ?
#
loop_
_entity_poly.entity_id
_entity_poly.type
_entity_poly.pdbx_seq_one_letter_code
_entity_poly.pdbx_strand_id
1 'polypeptide(L)'
;MSDVPSFGELGIPFAAVSSPVIVFAPKDTPPEVVAAMEDALEQIAAKPEFAELLASRGTGPVYQNGADAKATLSAMKEDAAPLVDSLTN
;
A
#
# COMPACT_ATOMS: atom_id res chain seq x y z
N MET A 1 3.99 18.64 9.05
CA MET A 1 3.57 18.64 7.63
C MET A 1 2.09 18.98 7.60
N SER A 2 1.76 20.26 7.59
CA SER A 2 0.37 20.75 7.52
C SER A 2 0.23 21.95 6.58
N ASP A 3 1.35 22.47 6.09
CA ASP A 3 1.38 23.72 5.31
C ASP A 3 1.23 23.47 3.80
N VAL A 4 1.29 22.22 3.36
CA VAL A 4 1.13 21.83 1.96
C VAL A 4 -0.18 21.05 1.81
N PRO A 5 -1.19 21.60 1.10
CA PRO A 5 -2.45 20.90 0.88
C PRO A 5 -2.26 19.74 -0.10
N SER A 6 -3.00 18.67 0.14
CA SER A 6 -3.17 17.54 -0.77
C SER A 6 -4.01 17.92 -2.00
N PHE A 7 -3.92 17.12 -3.07
CA PHE A 7 -4.80 17.29 -4.23
C PHE A 7 -6.28 17.13 -3.88
N GLY A 8 -6.61 16.25 -2.92
CA GLY A 8 -7.97 16.08 -2.42
C GLY A 8 -8.53 17.34 -1.75
N GLU A 9 -7.73 18.03 -0.92
CA GLU A 9 -8.11 19.30 -0.30
C GLU A 9 -8.29 20.43 -1.31
N LEU A 10 -7.59 20.37 -2.44
CA LEU A 10 -7.71 21.33 -3.54
C LEU A 10 -8.84 20.99 -4.53
N GLY A 11 -9.53 19.87 -4.35
CA GLY A 11 -10.56 19.38 -5.29
C GLY A 11 -10.01 18.98 -6.66
N ILE A 12 -8.72 18.70 -6.75
CA ILE A 12 -8.06 18.26 -7.98
C ILE A 12 -8.23 16.73 -8.07
N PRO A 13 -8.89 16.20 -9.12
CA PRO A 13 -9.00 14.76 -9.29
C PRO A 13 -7.61 14.16 -9.53
N PHE A 14 -7.31 13.07 -8.84
CA PHE A 14 -6.07 12.33 -8.99
C PHE A 14 -6.38 10.83 -9.02
N ALA A 15 -5.61 10.07 -9.82
CA ALA A 15 -5.63 8.62 -9.71
C ALA A 15 -4.83 8.20 -8.48
N ALA A 16 -5.28 7.13 -7.79
CA ALA A 16 -4.58 6.57 -6.64
C ALA A 16 -3.29 5.83 -7.03
N VAL A 17 -2.33 6.56 -7.61
CA VAL A 17 -1.01 6.05 -7.95
C VAL A 17 -0.11 6.21 -6.73
N SER A 18 0.14 5.08 -6.06
CA SER A 18 1.02 4.97 -4.89
C SER A 18 2.06 3.88 -5.14
N SER A 19 3.06 3.78 -4.27
CA SER A 19 4.10 2.74 -4.29
C SER A 19 4.09 1.97 -2.96
N PRO A 20 3.08 1.11 -2.73
CA PRO A 20 3.01 0.30 -1.52
C PRO A 20 4.17 -0.72 -1.50
N VAL A 21 4.68 -0.99 -0.30
CA VAL A 21 5.64 -2.09 -0.08
C VAL A 21 4.83 -3.33 0.30
N ILE A 22 4.87 -4.35 -0.57
CA ILE A 22 4.07 -5.57 -0.42
C ILE A 22 5.01 -6.78 -0.38
N VAL A 23 4.71 -7.72 0.52
CA VAL A 23 5.39 -9.01 0.60
C VAL A 23 4.58 -10.03 -0.20
N PHE A 24 5.24 -10.73 -1.11
CA PHE A 24 4.64 -11.79 -1.92
C PHE A 24 5.20 -13.15 -1.53
N ALA A 25 4.34 -14.16 -1.53
CA ALA A 25 4.73 -15.56 -1.41
C ALA A 25 4.59 -16.26 -2.78
N PRO A 26 5.38 -17.31 -3.06
CA PRO A 26 5.18 -18.14 -4.24
C PRO A 26 3.74 -18.67 -4.36
N LYS A 27 3.29 -18.87 -5.59
CA LYS A 27 2.05 -19.58 -5.87
C LYS A 27 2.10 -20.96 -5.18
N ASP A 28 1.00 -21.34 -4.53
CA ASP A 28 0.84 -22.61 -3.81
C ASP A 28 1.65 -22.74 -2.50
N THR A 29 2.14 -21.62 -1.95
CA THR A 29 2.64 -21.57 -0.57
C THR A 29 1.56 -22.06 0.40
N PRO A 30 1.88 -22.97 1.35
CA PRO A 30 0.88 -23.50 2.27
C PRO A 30 0.18 -22.39 3.09
N PRO A 31 -1.14 -22.48 3.32
CA PRO A 31 -1.90 -21.44 4.02
C PRO A 31 -1.36 -21.11 5.41
N GLU A 32 -0.86 -22.11 6.15
CA GLU A 32 -0.29 -21.93 7.48
C GLU A 32 1.00 -21.09 7.47
N VAL A 33 1.77 -21.16 6.38
CA VAL A 33 2.98 -20.33 6.21
C VAL A 33 2.57 -18.89 5.88
N VAL A 34 1.54 -18.71 5.05
CA VAL A 34 0.99 -17.38 4.75
C VAL A 34 0.45 -16.72 6.01
N ALA A 35 -0.34 -17.44 6.81
CA ALA A 35 -0.87 -16.95 8.08
C ALA A 35 0.24 -16.54 9.05
N ALA A 36 1.28 -17.36 9.19
CA ALA A 36 2.42 -17.00 10.04
C ALA A 36 3.17 -15.74 9.57
N MET A 37 3.25 -15.49 8.26
CA MET A 37 3.83 -14.26 7.72
C MET A 37 2.93 -13.04 7.99
N GLU A 38 1.62 -13.19 7.81
CA GLU A 38 0.63 -12.15 8.10
C GLU A 38 0.70 -11.72 9.57
N ASP A 39 0.66 -12.68 10.51
CA ASP A 39 0.77 -12.44 11.94
C ASP A 39 2.07 -11.71 12.31
N ALA A 40 3.20 -12.10 11.71
CA ALA A 40 4.48 -11.47 11.95
C ALA A 40 4.52 -10.02 11.44
N LEU A 41 3.93 -9.76 10.26
CA LEU A 41 3.86 -8.42 9.68
C LEU A 41 2.93 -7.50 10.47
N GLU A 42 1.80 -8.01 10.95
CA GLU A 42 0.90 -7.26 11.84
C GLU A 42 1.64 -6.83 13.12
N GLN A 43 2.34 -7.76 13.77
CA GLN A 43 3.12 -7.48 14.97
C GLN A 43 4.22 -6.44 14.72
N ILE A 44 4.89 -6.48 13.56
CA ILE A 44 5.92 -5.51 13.19
C ILE A 44 5.29 -4.13 12.93
N ALA A 45 4.18 -4.08 12.20
CA ALA A 45 3.48 -2.83 11.88
C ALA A 45 2.95 -2.11 13.14
N ALA A 46 2.63 -2.87 14.19
CA ALA A 46 2.18 -2.33 15.48
C ALA A 46 3.32 -1.76 16.36
N LYS A 47 4.59 -1.94 15.98
CA LYS A 47 5.73 -1.47 16.78
C LYS A 47 5.89 0.05 16.71
N PRO A 48 5.95 0.77 17.85
CA PRO A 48 6.20 2.21 17.86
C PRO A 48 7.49 2.60 17.15
N GLU A 49 8.57 1.84 17.34
CA GLU A 49 9.86 2.10 16.69
C GLU A 49 9.79 1.97 15.16
N PHE A 50 8.89 1.14 14.65
CA PHE A 50 8.67 1.00 13.22
C PHE A 50 7.86 2.17 12.67
N ALA A 51 6.83 2.61 13.42
CA ALA A 51 6.06 3.81 13.08
C ALA A 51 6.94 5.07 13.06
N GLU A 52 7.80 5.25 14.07
CA GLU A 52 8.76 6.37 14.14
C GLU A 52 9.75 6.35 12.97
N LEU A 53 10.28 5.16 12.63
CA LEU A 53 11.19 5.00 11.51
C LEU A 53 10.51 5.39 10.19
N LEU A 54 9.28 4.94 9.95
CA LEU A 54 8.54 5.27 8.73
C LEU A 54 8.17 6.75 8.67
N ALA A 55 7.73 7.33 9.79
CA ALA A 55 7.42 8.76 9.90
C ALA A 55 8.64 9.64 9.57
N SER A 56 9.84 9.24 10.02
CA SER A 56 11.09 9.94 9.68
C SER A 56 11.41 9.93 8.18
N ARG A 57 10.81 8.99 7.43
CA ARG A 57 10.95 8.83 5.98
C ARG A 57 9.76 9.40 5.21
N GLY A 58 8.83 10.09 5.89
CA GLY A 58 7.65 10.70 5.27
C GLY A 58 6.57 9.68 4.87
N THR A 59 6.56 8.49 5.46
CA THR A 59 5.54 7.46 5.23
C THR A 59 5.00 6.94 6.57
N GLY A 60 3.99 6.07 6.54
CA GLY A 60 3.38 5.49 7.73
C GLY A 60 3.18 3.98 7.58
N PRO A 61 3.20 3.21 8.68
CA PRO A 61 2.89 1.80 8.63
C PRO A 61 1.42 1.61 8.27
N VAL A 62 1.17 0.73 7.31
CA VAL A 62 -0.17 0.21 7.00
C VAL A 62 -0.02 -1.30 6.92
N TYR A 63 -0.78 -2.01 7.76
CA TYR A 63 -0.90 -3.45 7.66
C TYR A 63 -2.19 -3.82 6.93
N GLN A 64 -2.10 -4.79 6.03
CA GLN A 64 -3.21 -5.45 5.37
C GLN A 64 -2.88 -6.93 5.29
N ASN A 65 -3.89 -7.78 5.49
CA ASN A 65 -3.77 -9.19 5.11
C ASN A 65 -3.65 -9.32 3.58
N GLY A 66 -3.31 -10.50 3.09
CA GLY A 66 -3.09 -10.76 1.67
C GLY A 66 -4.32 -10.53 0.78
N ALA A 67 -5.53 -10.75 1.31
CA ALA A 67 -6.77 -10.51 0.56
C ALA A 67 -7.00 -9.00 0.34
N ASP A 68 -6.84 -8.20 1.39
CA ASP A 68 -7.03 -6.75 1.36
C ASP A 68 -5.91 -6.07 0.56
N ALA A 69 -4.67 -6.54 0.70
CA ALA A 69 -3.53 -6.07 -0.09
C ALA A 69 -3.75 -6.34 -1.59
N LYS A 70 -4.26 -7.53 -1.95
CA LYS A 70 -4.60 -7.87 -3.35
C LYS A 70 -5.71 -6.98 -3.88
N ALA A 71 -6.78 -6.76 -3.10
CA ALA A 71 -7.88 -5.89 -3.48
C ALA A 71 -7.39 -4.45 -3.75
N THR A 72 -6.53 -3.94 -2.87
CA THR A 72 -5.92 -2.61 -2.99
C THR A 72 -5.07 -2.50 -4.27
N LEU A 73 -4.20 -3.48 -4.53
CA LEU A 73 -3.38 -3.50 -5.75
C LEU A 73 -4.22 -3.59 -7.03
N SER A 74 -5.30 -4.36 -7.02
CA SER A 74 -6.25 -4.45 -8.13
C SER A 74 -6.94 -3.11 -8.39
N ALA A 75 -7.43 -2.44 -7.35
CA ALA A 75 -8.05 -1.12 -7.48
C ALA A 75 -7.07 -0.07 -8.01
N MET A 76 -5.83 -0.05 -7.48
CA MET A 76 -4.78 0.86 -7.99
C MET A 76 -4.47 0.62 -9.47
N LYS A 77 -4.45 -0.64 -9.91
CA LYS A 77 -4.26 -0.97 -11.32
C LYS A 77 -5.41 -0.45 -12.18
N GLU A 78 -6.65 -0.60 -11.73
CA GLU A 78 -7.84 -0.14 -12.44
C GLU A 78 -7.85 1.40 -12.57
N ASP A 79 -7.56 2.10 -11.47
CA ASP A 79 -7.47 3.57 -11.46
C ASP A 79 -6.35 4.11 -12.37
N ALA A 80 -5.24 3.39 -12.46
CA ALA A 80 -4.10 3.78 -13.28
C ALA A 80 -4.27 3.45 -14.77
N ALA A 81 -5.13 2.49 -15.13
CA ALA A 81 -5.25 2.01 -16.51
C ALA A 81 -5.58 3.13 -17.54
N PRO A 82 -6.56 4.03 -17.28
CA PRO A 82 -6.85 5.13 -18.22
C PRO A 82 -5.66 6.07 -18.44
N LEU A 83 -4.84 6.29 -17.40
CA LEU A 83 -3.63 7.10 -17.51
C LEU A 83 -2.59 6.44 -18.40
N VAL A 84 -2.35 5.14 -18.20
CA VAL A 84 -1.40 4.37 -19.03
C VAL A 84 -1.85 4.37 -20.49
N ASP A 85 -3.12 4.10 -20.75
CA ASP A 85 -3.67 4.06 -22.12
C ASP A 85 -3.52 5.40 -22.84
N SER A 86 -3.64 6.52 -22.12
CA SER A 86 -3.46 7.87 -22.66
C SER A 86 -2.03 8.18 -23.10
N LEU A 87 -1.03 7.48 -22.54
CA LEU A 87 0.40 7.69 -22.83
C LEU A 87 0.92 6.89 -24.04
N THR A 88 0.12 5.92 -24.51
CA THR A 88 0.47 5.01 -25.63
C THR A 88 -0.20 5.36 -26.97
N ASN A 89 -0.97 6.44 -27.03
CA ASN A 89 -1.53 7.00 -28.28
C ASN A 89 -0.74 8.22 -28.75
#